data_AF-A0A968SN58-F1
#
_entry.id   AF-A0A968SN58-F1
#
_cell.length_a   1.000
_cell.length_b   1.000
_cell.length_c   1.000
_cell.angle_alpha   90.00
_cell.angle_beta   90.00
_cell.angle_gamma   90.00
#
_symmetry.space_group_name_H-M   'P 1'
#
loop_
_entity.id
_entity.type
_entity.pdbx_description
1 polymer ?
#
loop_
_entity_poly.entity_id
_entity_poly.type
_entity_poly.pdbx_seq_one_letter_code
_entity_poly.pdbx_strand_id
1 'polypeptide(L)'
;MFDSNFSRMFNNNFNISEALTSLYVTASEVSYITQGDRELIKLTLLQDDLKEEEYRIINRLLYSIRRGWIKLVDDVQSTLVFDQPRRFLRVLDSVA
;
A
#
# COMPACT_ATOMS: atom_id res chain seq x y z
N MET A 1 3.26 10.74 16.89
CA MET A 1 4.06 10.03 17.91
C MET A 1 4.02 8.57 17.50
N PHE A 2 5.16 7.98 17.14
CA PHE A 2 5.20 6.59 16.68
C PHE A 2 4.80 5.67 17.84
N ASP A 3 3.90 4.72 17.58
CA ASP A 3 3.47 3.79 18.60
C ASP A 3 4.61 2.80 18.90
N SER A 4 5.02 2.72 20.16
CA SER A 4 6.14 1.87 20.63
C SER A 4 5.92 0.38 20.33
N ASN A 5 4.69 -0.05 20.05
CA ASN A 5 4.38 -1.37 19.53
C ASN A 5 4.84 -1.59 18.09
N PHE A 6 4.74 -0.58 17.23
CA PHE A 6 5.12 -0.67 15.83
C PHE A 6 6.62 -0.92 15.69
N SER A 7 7.47 -0.15 16.39
CA SER A 7 8.91 -0.39 16.43
C SER A 7 9.31 -1.75 17.03
N ARG A 8 8.50 -2.31 17.93
CA ARG A 8 8.71 -3.67 18.46
C ARG A 8 8.35 -4.76 17.44
N MET A 9 7.39 -4.53 16.54
CA MET A 9 7.10 -5.47 15.45
C MET A 9 8.26 -5.56 14.45
N PHE A 10 8.97 -4.44 14.19
CA PHE A 10 10.15 -4.44 13.32
C PHE A 10 11.37 -5.15 13.93
N ASN A 11 11.51 -5.15 15.26
CA ASN A 11 12.69 -5.73 15.94
C ASN A 11 12.66 -7.26 16.09
N ASN A 12 11.55 -7.93 15.76
CA ASN A 12 11.43 -9.40 15.85
C ASN A 12 11.41 -10.03 14.45
N ASN A 13 12.52 -10.59 13.96
CA ASN A 13 12.63 -11.46 12.76
C ASN A 13 11.57 -11.22 11.67
N PHE A 14 11.32 -9.95 11.33
CA PHE A 14 10.24 -9.58 10.44
C PHE A 14 10.77 -9.63 9.02
N ASN A 15 10.19 -10.52 8.20
CA ASN A 15 10.60 -10.63 6.81
C ASN A 15 10.01 -9.47 6.01
N ILE A 16 10.79 -8.41 5.84
CA ILE A 16 10.41 -7.18 5.13
C ILE A 16 9.89 -7.48 3.73
N SER A 17 10.53 -8.41 3.02
CA SER A 17 10.12 -8.83 1.67
C SER A 17 8.70 -9.43 1.66
N GLU A 18 8.38 -10.28 2.63
CA GLU A 18 7.05 -10.88 2.76
C GLU A 18 5.99 -9.82 3.09
N ALA A 19 6.31 -8.89 3.99
CA ALA A 19 5.41 -7.81 4.36
C ALA A 19 5.11 -6.84 3.21
N LEU A 20 6.13 -6.42 2.47
CA LEU A 20 5.97 -5.57 1.29
C LEU A 20 5.17 -6.28 0.20
N THR A 21 5.40 -7.58 0.01
CA THR A 21 4.66 -8.37 -0.97
C THR A 21 3.20 -8.48 -0.60
N SER A 22 2.90 -8.83 0.66
CA SER A 22 1.54 -8.90 1.18
C SER A 22 0.82 -7.54 1.04
N LEU A 23 1.49 -6.46 1.44
CA LEU A 23 0.97 -5.10 1.27
C LEU A 23 0.66 -4.78 -0.19
N TYR A 24 1.55 -5.10 -1.12
CA TYR A 24 1.33 -4.84 -2.54
C TYR A 24 0.15 -5.64 -3.11
N VAL A 25 0.00 -6.91 -2.72
CA VAL A 25 -1.13 -7.75 -3.14
C VAL A 25 -2.43 -7.16 -2.61
N THR A 26 -2.53 -6.94 -1.30
CA THR A 26 -3.72 -6.38 -0.67
C THR A 26 -4.07 -5.01 -1.26
N ALA A 27 -3.09 -4.10 -1.38
CA ALA A 27 -3.29 -2.77 -1.95
C ALA A 27 -3.73 -2.81 -3.43
N SER A 28 -3.28 -3.82 -4.19
CA SER A 28 -3.70 -4.02 -5.58
C SER A 28 -5.13 -4.51 -5.69
N GLU A 29 -5.59 -5.34 -4.75
CA GLU A 29 -6.95 -5.86 -4.68
C GLU A 29 -7.92 -4.77 -4.21
N VAL A 30 -7.61 -4.12 -3.09
CA VAL A 30 -8.51 -3.14 -2.45
C VAL A 30 -8.37 -1.73 -3.02
N SER A 31 -7.31 -1.46 -3.80
CA SER A 31 -7.01 -0.14 -4.40
C SER A 31 -6.84 1.00 -3.39
N TYR A 32 -6.51 0.69 -2.14
CA TYR A 32 -6.11 1.67 -1.13
C TYR A 32 -5.02 1.11 -0.21
N ILE A 33 -4.34 2.02 0.48
CA ILE A 33 -3.43 1.73 1.60
C ILE A 33 -3.80 2.61 2.79
N THR A 34 -3.57 2.10 3.99
CA THR A 34 -3.82 2.81 5.24
C THR A 34 -2.64 3.69 5.63
N GLN A 35 -2.85 4.55 6.63
CA GLN A 35 -1.75 5.29 7.24
C GLN A 35 -0.68 4.37 7.85
N GLY A 36 -1.08 3.23 8.44
CA GLY A 36 -0.14 2.23 8.96
C GLY A 36 0.75 1.63 7.87
N ASP A 37 0.17 1.33 6.71
CA ASP A 37 0.92 0.85 5.55
C ASP A 37 1.93 1.89 5.04
N ARG A 38 1.55 3.16 5.07
CA ARG A 38 2.46 4.26 4.73
C ARG A 38 3.62 4.36 5.71
N GLU A 39 3.38 4.16 7.00
CA GLU A 39 4.43 4.14 8.02
C GLU A 39 5.35 2.94 7.83
N LEU A 40 4.81 1.78 7.47
CA LEU A 40 5.59 0.59 7.12
C LEU A 40 6.55 0.90 5.97
N ILE A 41 6.04 1.44 4.86
CA ILE A 41 6.88 1.81 3.71
C ILE A 41 7.97 2.82 4.09
N LYS A 42 7.64 3.83 4.91
CA LYS A 42 8.62 4.83 5.37
C LYS A 42 9.72 4.20 6.20
N LEU A 43 9.37 3.35 7.16
CA LEU A 43 10.37 2.69 8.00
C LEU A 43 11.25 1.75 7.17
N THR A 44 10.66 1.02 6.23
CA THR A 44 11.41 0.18 5.31
C THR A 44 12.38 0.98 4.43
N LEU A 45 11.99 2.16 3.94
CA LEU A 45 12.87 3.06 3.18
C LEU A 45 14.02 3.66 4.02
N LEU A 46 13.90 3.66 5.35
CA LEU A 46 14.94 4.15 6.26
C LEU A 46 15.91 3.04 6.69
N GLN A 47 15.72 1.80 6.22
CA GLN A 47 16.66 0.70 6.48
C GLN A 47 17.84 0.78 5.51
N ASP A 48 19.05 0.62 6.04
CA ASP A 48 20.29 0.72 5.25
C ASP A 48 20.50 -0.47 4.29
N ASP A 49 19.88 -1.63 4.57
CA ASP A 49 20.09 -2.91 3.86
C ASP A 49 18.90 -3.35 3.01
N LEU A 50 18.26 -2.41 2.30
CA LEU A 50 17.13 -2.75 1.46
C LEU A 50 17.56 -3.46 0.16
N LYS A 51 17.00 -4.63 -0.10
CA LYS A 51 17.31 -5.44 -1.28
C LYS A 51 16.66 -4.88 -2.53
N GLU A 52 17.22 -5.19 -3.70
CA GLU A 52 16.70 -4.71 -4.98
C GLU A 52 15.23 -5.12 -5.21
N GLU A 53 14.85 -6.32 -4.79
CA GLU A 53 13.47 -6.81 -4.89
C GLU A 53 12.49 -5.96 -4.07
N GLU A 54 12.89 -5.58 -2.86
CA GLU A 54 12.10 -4.74 -1.96
C GLU A 54 11.95 -3.33 -2.56
N TYR A 55 13.03 -2.76 -3.10
CA TYR A 55 12.98 -1.50 -3.86
C TYR A 55 12.02 -1.57 -5.05
N ARG A 56 12.02 -2.67 -5.81
CA ARG A 56 11.11 -2.84 -6.95
C ARG A 56 9.65 -2.85 -6.51
N ILE A 57 9.32 -3.51 -5.39
CA ILE A 57 7.96 -3.52 -4.85
C ILE A 57 7.53 -2.12 -4.41
N ILE A 58 8.37 -1.43 -3.64
CA ILE A 58 8.08 -0.07 -3.17
C ILE A 58 7.88 0.89 -4.36
N ASN A 59 8.75 0.83 -5.37
CA ASN A 59 8.62 1.66 -6.56
C ASN A 59 7.31 1.40 -7.32
N ARG A 60 6.88 0.14 -7.44
CA ARG A 60 5.58 -0.20 -8.06
C ARG A 60 4.40 0.34 -7.26
N LEU A 61 4.48 0.27 -5.94
CA LEU A 61 3.45 0.80 -5.05
C LEU A 61 3.36 2.33 -5.17
N LEU A 62 4.48 3.04 -5.07
CA LEU A 62 4.56 4.50 -5.23
C LEU A 62 4.09 4.93 -6.62
N TYR A 63 4.45 4.19 -7.67
CA TYR A 63 3.98 4.44 -9.02
C TYR A 63 2.46 4.31 -9.12
N SER A 64 1.89 3.25 -8.54
CA SER A 64 0.44 3.02 -8.52
C SER A 64 -0.32 4.11 -7.76
N ILE A 65 0.24 4.59 -6.64
CA ILE A 65 -0.29 5.72 -5.89
C ILE A 65 -0.24 7.00 -6.73
N ARG A 66 0.91 7.30 -7.35
CA ARG A 66 1.08 8.48 -8.22
C ARG A 66 0.12 8.49 -9.40
N ARG A 67 -0.19 7.32 -9.97
CA ARG A 67 -1.18 7.16 -11.05
C ARG A 67 -2.63 7.26 -10.57
N GLY A 68 -2.86 7.33 -9.26
CA GLY A 68 -4.19 7.34 -8.66
C GLY A 68 -4.89 5.98 -8.67
N TRP A 69 -4.15 4.89 -8.91
CA TRP A 69 -4.68 3.51 -8.87
C TRP A 69 -4.85 2.99 -7.45
N ILE A 70 -4.02 3.50 -6.53
CA ILE A 70 -4.09 3.21 -5.10
C ILE A 70 -4.26 4.53 -4.35
N LYS A 71 -5.24 4.61 -3.47
CA LYS A 71 -5.49 5.80 -2.63
C LYS A 71 -4.90 5.61 -1.23
N LEU A 72 -4.44 6.69 -0.62
CA LEU A 72 -4.12 6.70 0.81
C LEU A 72 -5.40 7.01 1.59
N VAL A 73 -5.63 6.24 2.65
CA VAL A 73 -6.85 6.31 3.46
C VAL A 73 -6.46 6.40 4.93
N ASP A 74 -7.09 7.32 5.66
CA ASP A 74 -6.70 7.64 7.04
C ASP A 74 -7.10 6.55 8.05
N ASP A 75 -8.15 5.75 7.77
CA ASP A 75 -8.61 4.74 8.73
C ASP A 75 -9.43 3.59 8.11
N VAL A 76 -9.36 2.41 8.73
CA VAL A 76 -10.03 1.15 8.31
C VAL A 76 -11.55 1.32 8.19
N GLN A 77 -12.15 2.26 8.93
CA GLN A 77 -13.60 2.53 8.90
C GLN A 77 -14.10 3.14 7.59
N SER A 78 -13.23 3.82 6.84
CA SER A 78 -13.60 4.40 5.54
C SER A 78 -13.56 3.39 4.40
N THR A 79 -13.09 2.16 4.65
CA THR A 79 -13.11 1.01 3.72
C THR A 79 -14.51 0.73 3.17
N LEU A 80 -15.57 1.00 3.95
CA LEU A 80 -16.96 0.81 3.51
C LEU A 80 -17.38 1.70 2.32
N VAL A 81 -16.57 2.71 1.97
CA VAL A 81 -16.84 3.63 0.85
C VAL A 81 -15.99 3.32 -0.39
N PHE A 82 -14.88 2.60 -0.23
CA PHE A 82 -13.91 2.36 -1.31
C PHE A 82 -14.12 1.05 -2.08
N ASP A 83 -15.23 0.33 -1.84
CA ASP A 83 -15.65 -0.84 -2.63
C ASP A 83 -16.14 -0.42 -4.04
N GLN A 84 -15.22 0.10 -4.84
CA GLN A 84 -15.33 0.18 -6.28
C GLN A 84 -14.05 -0.45 -6.84
N PRO A 85 -14.04 -1.79 -7.05
CA PRO A 85 -12.99 -2.40 -7.85
C PRO A 85 -13.02 -1.69 -9.21
N ARG A 86 -11.91 -1.04 -9.55
CA ARG A 86 -11.59 -0.40 -10.83
C ARG A 86 -12.74 -0.48 -11.85
N ARG A 87 -13.62 0.54 -11.85
CA ARG A 87 -14.49 0.85 -13.00
C ARG A 87 -13.61 1.32 -14.16
N PHE A 88 -12.81 0.42 -14.73
CA PHE A 88 -12.41 0.51 -16.12
C PHE A 88 -13.61 0.03 -16.93
N LEU A 89 -14.05 0.88 -17.86
CA LEU A 89 -15.19 0.74 -18.78
C LEU A 89 -16.57 1.23 -18.26
N ARG A 90 -16.71 2.55 -18.12
CA ARG A 90 -17.88 3.22 -18.72
C ARG A 90 -17.56 3.57 -20.18
N VAL A 91 -17.65 2.56 -21.02
CA VAL A 91 -17.95 2.69 -22.45
C VAL A 91 -19.18 1.82 -22.59
N LEU A 92 -20.39 2.36 -22.44
CA LEU A 92 -21.32 2.60 -23.55
C LEU A 92 -22.58 3.24 -22.93
N ASP A 93 -22.68 4.55 -22.89
CA ASP A 93 -23.95 5.29 -22.70
C ASP A 93 -23.89 6.60 -23.49
N SER A 94 -23.29 6.56 -24.69
CA SER A 94 -23.31 7.69 -25.61
C SER A 94 -23.15 7.20 -27.05
N VAL A 95 -24.13 6.46 -27.52
CA VAL A 95 -24.55 6.56 -28.93
C VAL A 95 -26.07 6.67 -28.90
N ALA A 96 -26.54 7.88 -29.17
CA ALA A 96 -27.92 8.22 -29.47
C ALA A 96 -28.33 7.64 -30.83
#